data_AF-A0A936YWE1-F1
#
_entry.id   AF-A0A936YWE1-F1
#
_cell.length_a   1.000
_cell.length_b   1.000
_cell.length_c   1.000
_cell.angle_alpha   90.00
_cell.angle_beta   90.00
_cell.angle_gamma   90.00
#
_symmetry.space_group_name_H-M   'P 1'
#
loop_
_entity.id
_entity.type
_entity.pdbx_description
1 polymer ?
#
loop_
_entity_poly.entity_id
_entity_poly.type
_entity_poly.pdbx_seq_one_letter_code
_entity_poly.pdbx_strand_id
1 'polypeptide(L)'
;MPELWTYGLSDFLMFSPQVYWRLVARHNAQWWPAQLLALAAAAALPLLLRSPSLARRRMALVLLALAWAWLGWAFHWRHYAEIFLGAPWVAGACALEALLLAAAVGCRPTEGAGAPSPGVLSWALLAMALLYPLSAPLTGHPWAEAEVFGFMPDPTALATLGVLAALQPWPAWSRALLAVVPVLSLLLGAATRWLIAD
;
A
#
# COMPACT_ATOMS: atom_id res chain seq x y z
N MET A 1 -28.03 -7.19 -28.84
CA MET A 1 -26.69 -7.12 -28.21
C MET A 1 -26.93 -6.72 -26.77
N PRO A 2 -26.37 -7.39 -25.75
CA PRO A 2 -26.48 -6.90 -24.38
C PRO A 2 -25.79 -5.53 -24.33
N GLU A 3 -26.50 -4.49 -23.95
CA GLU A 3 -25.95 -3.15 -23.89
C GLU A 3 -25.06 -3.05 -22.65
N LEU A 4 -23.83 -2.56 -22.80
CA LEU A 4 -22.81 -2.51 -21.73
C LEU A 4 -23.30 -1.78 -20.46
N TRP A 5 -24.37 -0.99 -20.57
CA TRP A 5 -25.05 -0.27 -19.50
C TRP A 5 -25.89 -1.16 -18.57
N THR A 6 -26.14 -2.42 -18.90
CA THR A 6 -26.84 -3.38 -18.03
C THR A 6 -25.94 -4.08 -17.02
N TYR A 7 -24.61 -3.95 -17.15
CA TYR A 7 -23.66 -4.51 -16.20
C TYR A 7 -23.38 -3.53 -15.06
N GLY A 8 -23.49 -4.01 -13.83
CA GLY A 8 -23.04 -3.29 -12.64
C GLY A 8 -21.52 -3.40 -12.46
N LEU A 9 -20.92 -2.51 -11.66
CA LEU A 9 -19.50 -2.61 -11.28
C LEU A 9 -19.19 -3.94 -10.56
N SER A 10 -20.18 -4.50 -9.85
CA SER A 10 -20.12 -5.81 -9.20
C SER A 10 -19.95 -6.96 -10.20
N ASP A 11 -20.53 -6.87 -11.40
CA ASP A 11 -20.42 -7.93 -12.42
C ASP A 11 -19.01 -8.04 -13.00
N PHE A 12 -18.20 -6.99 -12.84
CA PHE A 12 -16.77 -7.00 -13.19
C PHE A 12 -15.89 -7.58 -12.07
N LEU A 13 -16.39 -7.69 -10.83
CA LEU A 13 -15.76 -8.50 -9.81
C LEU A 13 -16.08 -9.96 -10.11
N MET A 14 -15.15 -10.61 -10.83
CA MET A 14 -15.25 -12.03 -11.20
C MET A 14 -15.16 -13.00 -10.01
N PHE A 15 -15.31 -12.51 -8.77
CA PHE A 15 -15.18 -13.26 -7.53
C PHE A 15 -16.13 -12.74 -6.45
N SER A 16 -16.54 -13.62 -5.54
CA SER A 16 -17.37 -13.25 -4.39
C SER A 16 -16.53 -12.73 -3.22
N PRO A 17 -17.11 -11.94 -2.30
CA PRO A 17 -16.46 -11.52 -1.05
C PRO A 17 -15.72 -12.63 -0.31
N GLN A 18 -16.36 -13.80 -0.19
CA GLN A 18 -15.81 -14.92 0.56
C GLN A 18 -14.61 -15.55 -0.16
N VAL A 19 -14.58 -15.51 -1.50
CA VAL A 19 -13.40 -15.95 -2.28
C VAL A 19 -12.23 -15.01 -2.01
N TYR A 20 -12.46 -13.70 -1.98
CA TYR A 20 -11.42 -12.71 -1.67
C TYR A 20 -10.83 -12.93 -0.27
N TRP A 21 -11.67 -12.99 0.77
CA TRP A 21 -11.16 -13.13 2.14
C TRP A 21 -10.45 -14.46 2.38
N ARG A 22 -10.92 -15.57 1.76
CA ARG A 22 -10.17 -16.84 1.77
C ARG A 22 -8.81 -16.74 1.08
N LEU A 23 -8.71 -15.97 0.00
CA LEU A 23 -7.44 -15.71 -0.68
C LEU A 23 -6.47 -14.98 0.26
N VAL A 24 -6.94 -13.92 0.93
CA VAL A 24 -6.17 -13.16 1.92
C VAL A 24 -5.69 -14.08 3.05
N ALA A 25 -6.57 -14.88 3.64
CA ALA A 25 -6.22 -15.83 4.70
C ALA A 25 -5.15 -16.83 4.26
N ARG A 26 -5.30 -17.40 3.05
CA ARG A 26 -4.33 -18.35 2.48
C ARG A 26 -2.97 -17.69 2.23
N HIS A 27 -2.97 -16.48 1.66
CA HIS A 27 -1.74 -15.72 1.44
C HIS A 27 -1.03 -15.41 2.76
N ASN A 28 -1.77 -14.96 3.77
CA ASN A 28 -1.20 -14.67 5.07
C ASN A 28 -0.62 -15.92 5.74
N ALA A 29 -1.35 -17.04 5.72
CA ALA A 29 -0.89 -18.31 6.28
C ALA A 29 0.40 -18.82 5.60
N GLN A 30 0.53 -18.64 4.29
CA GLN A 30 1.71 -19.08 3.53
C GLN A 30 2.98 -18.36 3.96
N TRP A 31 2.88 -17.09 4.32
CA TRP A 31 4.04 -16.25 4.65
C TRP A 31 4.23 -16.02 6.15
N TRP A 32 3.38 -16.59 7.00
CA TRP A 32 3.57 -16.53 8.44
C TRP A 32 4.94 -17.12 8.83
N PRO A 33 5.77 -16.44 9.66
CA PRO A 33 5.49 -15.23 10.45
C PRO A 33 6.07 -13.92 9.87
N ALA A 34 6.34 -13.83 8.57
CA ALA A 34 6.96 -12.66 7.94
C ALA A 34 6.16 -11.35 8.13
N GLN A 35 4.86 -11.43 8.42
CA GLN A 35 4.02 -10.27 8.77
C GLN A 35 4.53 -9.54 10.02
N LEU A 36 5.19 -10.24 10.96
CA LEU A 36 5.82 -9.59 12.12
C LEU A 36 6.96 -8.66 11.70
N LEU A 37 7.74 -9.06 10.69
CA LEU A 37 8.79 -8.20 10.12
C LEU A 37 8.18 -7.02 9.36
N ALA A 38 7.07 -7.23 8.66
CA ALA A 38 6.33 -6.13 8.04
C ALA A 38 5.78 -5.13 9.05
N LEU A 39 5.23 -5.60 10.18
CA LEU A 39 4.78 -4.71 11.27
C LEU A 39 5.95 -3.95 11.88
N ALA A 40 7.10 -4.61 12.08
CA ALA A 40 8.31 -3.94 12.55
C ALA A 40 8.79 -2.88 11.54
N ALA A 41 8.74 -3.17 10.24
CA ALA A 41 9.08 -2.21 9.18
C ALA A 41 8.11 -1.03 9.17
N ALA A 42 6.81 -1.27 9.30
CA ALA A 42 5.79 -0.22 9.41
C ALA A 42 6.02 0.66 10.64
N ALA A 43 6.38 0.08 11.79
CA ALA A 43 6.74 0.81 13.00
C ALA A 43 8.09 1.54 12.88
N ALA A 44 9.00 1.08 12.03
CA ALA A 44 10.27 1.74 11.77
C ALA A 44 10.10 3.04 10.96
N LEU A 45 9.18 3.07 9.98
CA LEU A 45 8.91 4.26 9.15
C LEU A 45 8.75 5.56 9.96
N PRO A 46 7.88 5.64 10.98
CA PRO A 46 7.75 6.85 11.78
C PRO A 46 9.06 7.21 12.50
N LEU A 47 9.80 6.23 13.03
CA LEU A 47 11.08 6.45 13.72
C LEU A 47 12.18 7.00 12.79
N LEU A 48 12.18 6.57 11.53
CA LEU A 48 13.10 7.09 10.52
C LEU A 48 12.82 8.56 10.19
N LEU A 49 11.54 8.94 10.18
CA LEU A 49 11.10 10.27 9.81
C LEU A 49 11.19 11.32 10.93
N ARG A 50 11.38 10.90 12.20
CA ARG A 50 11.59 11.85 13.32
C ARG A 50 12.87 12.67 13.18
N SER A 51 13.86 12.15 12.45
CA SER A 51 15.15 12.81 12.25
C SER A 51 15.19 13.53 10.91
N PRO A 52 15.83 14.71 10.80
CA PRO A 52 16.06 15.38 9.52
C PRO A 52 17.07 14.65 8.61
N SER A 53 17.66 13.53 9.04
CA SER A 53 18.68 12.78 8.31
C SER A 53 18.20 12.29 6.93
N LEU A 54 18.92 12.69 5.88
CA LEU A 54 18.69 12.21 4.51
C LEU A 54 18.86 10.70 4.39
N ALA A 55 19.83 10.10 5.11
CA ALA A 55 20.06 8.66 5.10
C ALA A 55 18.85 7.89 5.64
N ARG A 56 18.20 8.39 6.71
CA ARG A 56 16.99 7.77 7.27
C ARG A 56 15.79 7.90 6.34
N ARG A 57 15.62 9.06 5.68
CA ARG A 57 14.58 9.26 4.64
C ARG A 57 14.78 8.32 3.45
N ARG A 58 16.03 8.15 3.00
CA ARG A 58 16.39 7.18 1.97
C ARG A 58 16.08 5.75 2.39
N MET A 59 16.36 5.39 3.64
CA MET A 59 16.02 4.07 4.17
C MET A 59 14.50 3.84 4.19
N ALA A 60 13.69 4.85 4.52
CA ALA A 60 12.24 4.77 4.42
C ALA A 60 11.78 4.52 2.96
N LEU A 61 12.36 5.22 1.98
CA LEU A 61 12.08 4.98 0.55
C LEU A 61 12.46 3.56 0.11
N VAL A 62 13.62 3.05 0.53
CA VAL A 62 14.05 1.67 0.24
C VAL A 62 13.06 0.66 0.85
N LEU A 63 12.64 0.87 2.10
CA LEU A 63 11.65 -0.01 2.74
C LEU A 63 10.33 -0.04 1.97
N LEU A 64 9.84 1.12 1.52
CA LEU A 64 8.63 1.20 0.71
C LEU A 64 8.81 0.55 -0.67
N ALA A 65 9.95 0.77 -1.33
CA ALA A 65 10.24 0.15 -2.62
C ALA A 65 10.23 -1.38 -2.53
N LEU A 66 10.86 -1.94 -1.49
CA LEU A 66 10.84 -3.38 -1.23
C LEU A 66 9.42 -3.87 -0.90
N ALA A 67 8.65 -3.12 -0.13
CA ALA A 67 7.27 -3.46 0.21
C ALA A 67 6.37 -3.49 -1.04
N TRP A 68 6.46 -2.51 -1.93
CA TRP A 68 5.70 -2.48 -3.19
C TRP A 68 6.11 -3.58 -4.17
N ALA A 69 7.41 -3.85 -4.29
CA ALA A 69 7.91 -4.96 -5.11
C ALA A 69 7.40 -6.31 -4.59
N TRP A 70 7.48 -6.50 -3.27
CA TRP A 70 6.97 -7.69 -2.59
C TRP A 70 5.46 -7.84 -2.77
N LEU A 71 4.67 -6.80 -2.47
CA LEU A 71 3.22 -6.78 -2.62
C LEU A 71 2.80 -7.14 -4.05
N GLY A 72 3.41 -6.49 -5.05
CA GLY A 72 3.10 -6.71 -6.46
C GLY A 72 3.35 -8.15 -6.88
N TRP A 73 4.47 -8.74 -6.45
CA TRP A 73 4.80 -10.13 -6.78
C TRP A 73 4.02 -11.16 -5.95
N ALA A 74 4.11 -11.05 -4.62
CA ALA A 74 3.64 -12.07 -3.69
C ALA A 74 2.12 -12.11 -3.58
N PHE A 75 1.43 -10.98 -3.65
CA PHE A 75 -0.03 -10.93 -3.56
C PHE A 75 -0.67 -10.78 -4.95
N HIS A 76 -0.38 -9.69 -5.67
CA HIS A 76 -1.11 -9.40 -6.91
C HIS A 76 -0.81 -10.38 -8.04
N TRP A 77 0.45 -10.68 -8.31
CA TRP A 77 0.82 -11.60 -9.38
C TRP A 77 0.58 -13.06 -9.03
N ARG A 78 1.02 -13.50 -7.84
CA ARG A 78 1.00 -14.92 -7.44
C ARG A 78 -0.37 -15.46 -7.03
N HIS A 79 -1.26 -14.61 -6.49
CA HIS A 79 -2.54 -15.06 -5.94
C HIS A 79 -3.71 -14.31 -6.55
N TYR A 80 -3.67 -12.99 -6.60
CA TYR A 80 -4.82 -12.21 -7.04
C TYR A 80 -5.11 -12.39 -8.55
N ALA A 81 -4.08 -12.64 -9.36
CA ALA A 81 -4.22 -12.97 -10.78
C ALA A 81 -4.94 -14.29 -11.04
N GLU A 82 -5.10 -15.16 -10.04
CA GLU A 82 -5.89 -16.39 -10.19
C GLU A 82 -7.40 -16.10 -10.26
N ILE A 83 -7.85 -14.99 -9.65
CA ILE A 83 -9.28 -14.67 -9.51
C ILE A 83 -9.69 -13.35 -10.17
N PHE A 84 -8.74 -12.46 -10.46
CA PHE A 84 -9.03 -11.14 -11.01
C PHE A 84 -8.16 -10.86 -12.24
N LEU A 85 -8.81 -10.72 -13.40
CA LEU A 85 -8.15 -10.48 -14.68
C LEU A 85 -7.30 -9.19 -14.69
N GLY A 86 -7.68 -8.19 -13.87
CA GLY A 86 -6.94 -6.94 -13.75
C GLY A 86 -5.68 -7.03 -12.88
N ALA A 87 -5.51 -8.09 -12.08
CA ALA A 87 -4.42 -8.17 -11.11
C ALA A 87 -3.00 -8.14 -11.70
N PRO A 88 -2.71 -8.72 -12.89
CA PRO A 88 -1.40 -8.57 -13.53
C PRO A 88 -1.04 -7.11 -13.81
N TRP A 89 -2.01 -6.27 -14.18
CA TRP A 89 -1.80 -4.83 -14.39
C TRP A 89 -1.53 -4.10 -13.08
N VAL A 90 -2.26 -4.47 -12.01
CA VAL A 90 -2.02 -3.94 -10.67
C VAL A 90 -0.62 -4.33 -10.18
N ALA A 91 -0.19 -5.58 -10.42
CA ALA A 91 1.17 -6.03 -10.12
C ALA A 91 2.22 -5.21 -10.90
N GLY A 92 1.98 -4.93 -12.18
CA GLY A 92 2.82 -4.05 -12.99
C GLY A 92 2.91 -2.63 -12.43
N ALA A 93 1.79 -2.06 -11.98
CA ALA A 93 1.76 -0.75 -11.32
C ALA A 93 2.56 -0.76 -10.00
N CYS A 94 2.46 -1.82 -9.21
CA CYS A 94 3.26 -1.99 -7.99
C CYS A 94 4.76 -2.06 -8.29
N ALA A 95 5.15 -2.79 -9.34
CA ALA A 95 6.54 -2.87 -9.78
C ALA A 95 7.06 -1.49 -10.26
N LEU A 96 6.24 -0.74 -11.01
CA LEU A 96 6.56 0.63 -11.40
C LEU A 96 6.76 1.53 -10.18
N GLU A 97 5.83 1.50 -9.21
CA GLU A 97 5.93 2.28 -7.97
C GLU A 97 7.21 1.93 -7.19
N ALA A 98 7.54 0.64 -7.08
CA ALA A 98 8.78 0.20 -6.44
C ALA A 98 10.02 0.78 -7.13
N LEU A 99 10.05 0.80 -8.46
CA LEU A 99 11.15 1.39 -9.24
C LEU A 99 11.22 2.90 -9.06
N LEU A 100 10.09 3.60 -9.05
CA LEU A 100 10.04 5.05 -8.83
C LEU A 100 10.54 5.42 -7.42
N LEU A 101 10.12 4.68 -6.39
CA LEU A 101 10.60 4.85 -5.02
C LEU A 101 12.10 4.52 -4.87
N ALA A 102 12.59 3.51 -5.59
CA ALA A 102 14.02 3.18 -5.62
C ALA A 102 14.83 4.28 -6.32
N ALA A 103 14.35 4.79 -7.46
CA ALA A 103 14.99 5.91 -8.16
C ALA A 103 15.03 7.18 -7.29
N ALA A 104 13.98 7.42 -6.51
CA ALA A 104 13.90 8.51 -5.56
C ALA A 104 15.00 8.46 -4.47
N VAL A 105 15.57 7.28 -4.14
CA VAL A 105 16.68 7.21 -3.20
C VAL A 105 17.87 8.08 -3.64
N GLY A 106 18.12 8.16 -4.95
CA GLY A 106 19.22 8.93 -5.55
C GLY A 106 18.97 10.44 -5.66
N CYS A 107 17.70 10.89 -5.65
CA CYS A 107 17.37 12.29 -5.86
C CYS A 107 17.80 13.16 -4.67
N ARG A 108 18.17 14.41 -4.97
CA ARG A 108 18.53 15.40 -3.96
C ARG A 108 17.29 16.21 -3.56
N PRO A 109 17.08 16.49 -2.26
CA PRO A 109 16.08 17.45 -1.82
C PRO A 109 16.32 18.83 -2.44
N THR A 110 15.27 19.63 -2.55
CA THR A 110 15.38 21.04 -2.98
C THR A 110 16.26 21.80 -2.00
N GLU A 111 17.28 22.50 -2.51
CA GLU A 111 18.20 23.27 -1.68
C GLU A 111 17.46 24.41 -0.93
N GLY A 112 17.87 24.70 0.32
CA GLY A 112 17.31 25.79 1.12
C GLY A 112 16.00 25.49 1.85
N ALA A 113 15.32 24.38 1.55
CA ALA A 113 14.18 23.91 2.34
C ALA A 113 14.70 23.23 3.63
N GLY A 114 14.79 23.97 4.73
CA GLY A 114 15.07 23.39 6.05
C GLY A 114 14.15 22.20 6.28
N ALA A 115 14.67 21.05 6.76
CA ALA A 115 13.91 19.81 6.83
C ALA A 115 12.71 19.97 7.77
N PRO A 116 11.48 20.16 7.27
CA PRO A 116 10.34 20.32 8.15
C PRO A 116 10.07 18.98 8.82
N SER A 117 9.67 19.04 10.08
CA SER A 117 9.19 17.88 10.82
C SER A 117 7.97 17.29 10.10
N PRO A 118 7.75 15.97 10.14
CA PRO A 118 6.53 15.37 9.61
C PRO A 118 5.29 16.03 10.25
N GLY A 119 4.38 16.50 9.41
CA GLY A 119 3.12 17.12 9.86
C GLY A 119 2.09 16.10 10.35
N VAL A 120 0.99 16.58 10.94
CA VAL A 120 -0.08 15.75 11.51
C VAL A 120 -0.60 14.71 10.52
N LEU A 121 -0.78 15.08 9.24
CA LEU A 121 -1.24 14.17 8.19
C LEU A 121 -0.29 12.98 8.00
N SER A 122 1.03 13.21 8.03
CA SER A 122 2.02 12.15 7.89
C SER A 122 1.90 11.15 9.04
N TRP A 123 1.82 11.64 10.28
CA TRP A 123 1.67 10.79 11.45
C TRP A 123 0.35 10.02 11.46
N ALA A 124 -0.76 10.66 11.06
CA ALA A 124 -2.06 10.02 10.97
C ALA A 124 -2.05 8.85 9.98
N LEU A 125 -1.51 9.07 8.76
CA LEU A 125 -1.43 8.02 7.73
C LEU A 125 -0.53 6.85 8.14
N LEU A 126 0.62 7.13 8.76
CA LEU A 126 1.52 6.09 9.26
C LEU A 126 0.90 5.29 10.41
N ALA A 127 0.18 5.97 11.31
CA ALA A 127 -0.54 5.31 12.40
C ALA A 127 -1.67 4.43 11.86
N MET A 128 -2.44 4.93 10.88
CA MET A 128 -3.48 4.14 10.21
C MET A 128 -2.90 2.91 9.53
N ALA A 129 -1.76 3.03 8.82
CA ALA A 129 -1.10 1.90 8.19
C ALA A 129 -0.63 0.84 9.21
N LEU A 130 -0.10 1.26 10.36
CA LEU A 130 0.36 0.37 11.42
C LEU A 130 -0.80 -0.33 12.15
N LEU A 131 -1.89 0.39 12.38
CA LEU A 131 -3.07 -0.10 13.09
C LEU A 131 -4.07 -0.82 12.16
N TYR A 132 -3.83 -0.79 10.85
CA TYR A 132 -4.71 -1.38 9.85
C TYR A 132 -5.08 -2.85 10.09
N PRO A 133 -4.19 -3.74 10.59
CA PRO A 133 -4.55 -5.13 10.87
C PRO A 133 -5.68 -5.29 11.89
N LEU A 134 -5.92 -4.27 12.73
CA LEU A 134 -7.03 -4.25 13.69
C LEU A 134 -8.39 -4.11 12.99
N SER A 135 -8.44 -3.73 11.71
CA SER A 135 -9.68 -3.64 10.95
C SER A 135 -10.40 -4.99 10.90
N ALA A 136 -9.66 -6.10 10.73
CA ALA A 136 -10.23 -7.44 10.64
C ALA A 136 -11.10 -7.81 11.86
N PRO A 137 -10.59 -7.83 13.11
CA PRO A 137 -11.44 -8.14 14.26
C PRO A 137 -12.54 -7.09 14.49
N LEU A 138 -12.32 -5.81 14.15
CA LEU A 138 -13.32 -4.75 14.28
C LEU A 138 -14.51 -4.93 13.32
N THR A 139 -14.30 -5.57 12.18
CA THR A 139 -15.35 -5.90 11.20
C THR A 139 -15.84 -7.35 11.31
N GLY A 140 -15.43 -8.08 12.36
CA GLY A 140 -15.85 -9.46 12.61
C GLY A 140 -15.09 -10.54 11.83
N HIS A 141 -14.00 -10.15 11.13
CA HIS A 141 -13.12 -11.07 10.42
C HIS A 141 -12.03 -11.67 11.34
N PRO A 142 -11.57 -12.91 11.09
CA PRO A 142 -10.49 -13.51 11.85
C PRO A 142 -9.14 -12.83 11.58
N TRP A 143 -8.19 -12.95 12.52
CA TRP A 143 -6.82 -12.44 12.35
C TRP A 143 -6.07 -13.01 11.14
N ALA A 144 -6.45 -14.19 10.67
CA ALA A 144 -5.91 -14.77 9.44
C ALA A 144 -6.16 -13.87 8.23
N GLU A 145 -7.25 -13.09 8.24
CA GLU A 145 -7.66 -12.16 7.19
C GLU A 145 -7.16 -10.73 7.43
N ALA A 146 -6.33 -10.52 8.45
CA ALA A 146 -5.81 -9.19 8.78
C ALA A 146 -4.90 -8.65 7.68
N GLU A 147 -5.15 -7.40 7.29
CA GLU A 147 -4.39 -6.73 6.25
C GLU A 147 -3.19 -5.99 6.84
N VAL A 148 -1.98 -6.38 6.42
CA VAL A 148 -0.71 -5.89 6.98
C VAL A 148 0.10 -5.16 5.92
N PHE A 149 0.82 -4.10 6.33
CA PHE A 149 1.78 -3.37 5.48
C PHE A 149 2.71 -4.33 4.71
N GLY A 150 3.00 -4.03 3.44
CA GLY A 150 3.81 -4.85 2.54
C GLY A 150 3.13 -6.13 2.04
N PHE A 151 2.16 -6.68 2.77
CA PHE A 151 1.40 -7.87 2.36
C PHE A 151 0.08 -7.52 1.68
N MET A 152 -0.52 -6.39 2.06
CA MET A 152 -1.80 -5.93 1.54
C MET A 152 -1.71 -4.49 0.99
N PRO A 153 -2.52 -4.16 -0.04
CA PRO A 153 -2.42 -2.90 -0.77
C PRO A 153 -2.67 -1.67 0.10
N ASP A 154 -3.76 -1.67 0.88
CA ASP A 154 -4.20 -0.47 1.60
C ASP A 154 -3.24 0.01 2.69
N PRO A 155 -2.76 -0.83 3.63
CA PRO A 155 -1.77 -0.38 4.60
C PRO A 155 -0.45 0.05 3.94
N THR A 156 -0.07 -0.58 2.81
CA THR A 156 1.13 -0.20 2.04
C THR A 156 0.98 1.17 1.41
N ALA A 157 -0.19 1.45 0.82
CA ALA A 157 -0.51 2.74 0.24
C ALA A 157 -0.59 3.85 1.29
N LEU A 158 -1.27 3.61 2.41
CA LEU A 158 -1.33 4.55 3.55
C LEU A 158 0.07 4.89 4.07
N ALA A 159 0.92 3.88 4.28
CA ALA A 159 2.29 4.09 4.73
C ALA A 159 3.09 4.92 3.72
N THR A 160 2.93 4.63 2.43
CA THR A 160 3.61 5.36 1.34
C THR A 160 3.20 6.83 1.35
N LEU A 161 1.91 7.12 1.37
CA LEU A 161 1.40 8.50 1.43
C LEU A 161 1.85 9.22 2.70
N GLY A 162 1.90 8.53 3.83
CA GLY A 162 2.43 9.05 5.09
C GLY A 162 3.91 9.47 4.98
N VAL A 163 4.74 8.65 4.35
CA VAL A 163 6.16 8.98 4.08
C VAL A 163 6.27 10.15 3.09
N LEU A 164 5.53 10.13 1.98
CA LEU A 164 5.57 11.20 0.97
C LEU A 164 5.14 12.56 1.56
N ALA A 165 4.18 12.56 2.48
CA ALA A 165 3.77 13.77 3.22
C ALA A 165 4.90 14.34 4.10
N ALA A 166 5.81 13.51 4.61
CA ALA A 166 6.99 13.92 5.37
C ALA A 166 8.16 14.38 4.49
N LEU A 167 8.14 14.08 3.19
CA LEU A 167 9.18 14.47 2.23
C LEU A 167 8.97 15.89 1.68
N GLN A 168 8.43 16.84 2.44
CA GLN A 168 8.17 18.21 1.96
C GLN A 168 9.37 18.95 1.31
N PRO A 169 10.65 18.69 1.66
CA PRO A 169 11.79 19.25 0.93
C PRO A 169 11.85 18.85 -0.55
N TRP A 170 11.07 17.85 -0.97
CA TRP A 170 10.99 17.39 -2.35
C TRP A 170 9.98 18.19 -3.17
N PRO A 171 10.25 18.38 -4.48
CA PRO A 171 9.32 19.04 -5.38
C PRO A 171 7.92 18.42 -5.31
N ALA A 172 6.89 19.27 -5.30
CA ALA A 172 5.50 18.82 -5.22
C ALA A 172 5.12 17.86 -6.35
N TRP A 173 5.64 18.09 -7.57
CA TRP A 173 5.39 17.23 -8.73
C TRP A 173 5.97 15.82 -8.55
N SER A 174 7.16 15.68 -7.95
CA SER A 174 7.78 14.37 -7.72
C SER A 174 6.98 13.58 -6.67
N ARG A 175 6.52 14.27 -5.62
CA ARG A 175 5.64 13.67 -4.61
C ARG A 175 4.29 13.29 -5.19
N ALA A 176 3.71 14.13 -6.07
CA ALA A 176 2.45 13.83 -6.73
C ALA A 176 2.58 12.60 -7.65
N LEU A 177 3.68 12.48 -8.40
CA LEU A 177 3.95 11.32 -9.24
C LEU A 177 4.02 10.02 -8.42
N LEU A 178 4.77 10.02 -7.30
CA LEU A 178 4.87 8.88 -6.38
C LEU A 178 3.56 8.60 -5.61
N ALA A 179 2.63 9.55 -5.58
CA ALA A 179 1.34 9.36 -4.91
C ALA A 179 0.30 8.71 -5.84
N VAL A 180 0.52 8.66 -7.16
CA VAL A 180 -0.48 8.15 -8.12
C VAL A 180 -0.84 6.70 -7.83
N VAL A 181 0.13 5.79 -7.77
CA VAL A 181 -0.14 4.36 -7.55
C VAL A 181 -0.73 4.10 -6.15
N PRO A 182 -0.19 4.67 -5.04
CA PRO A 182 -0.82 4.54 -3.73
C PRO A 182 -2.27 5.04 -3.67
N VAL A 183 -2.56 6.20 -4.28
CA VAL A 183 -3.93 6.74 -4.31
C VAL A 183 -4.86 5.81 -5.10
N LEU A 184 -4.44 5.37 -6.29
CA LEU A 184 -5.22 4.43 -7.09
C LEU A 184 -5.46 3.11 -6.35
N SER A 185 -4.46 2.63 -5.60
CA SER A 185 -4.60 1.44 -4.75
C SER A 185 -5.67 1.61 -3.68
N LEU A 186 -5.70 2.74 -2.97
CA LEU A 186 -6.74 3.02 -1.97
C LEU A 186 -8.12 3.18 -2.59
N LEU A 187 -8.21 3.80 -3.78
CA LEU A 187 -9.47 3.91 -4.51
C LEU A 187 -9.98 2.53 -4.94
N LEU A 188 -9.10 1.66 -5.42
CA LEU A 188 -9.44 0.28 -5.78
C LEU A 188 -9.88 -0.53 -4.56
N GLY A 189 -9.15 -0.41 -3.44
CA GLY A 189 -9.50 -1.07 -2.17
C GLY A 189 -10.86 -0.59 -1.63
N ALA A 190 -11.10 0.72 -1.62
CA ALA A 190 -12.38 1.29 -1.23
C ALA A 190 -13.54 0.83 -2.13
N ALA A 191 -13.35 0.86 -3.46
CA ALA A 191 -14.33 0.37 -4.42
C ALA A 191 -14.62 -1.12 -4.23
N THR A 192 -13.59 -1.94 -4.01
CA THR A 192 -13.73 -3.38 -3.77
C THR A 192 -14.53 -3.64 -2.49
N ARG A 193 -14.23 -2.93 -1.39
CA ARG A 193 -15.00 -3.08 -0.15
C ARG A 193 -16.44 -2.59 -0.27
N TRP A 194 -16.68 -1.49 -0.97
CA TRP A 194 -18.02 -0.98 -1.21
C TRP A 194 -18.87 -1.99 -1.98
N LEU A 195 -18.34 -2.55 -3.07
CA LEU A 195 -19.01 -3.57 -3.88
C LEU A 195 -19.22 -4.91 -3.17
N ILE A 196 -18.43 -5.19 -2.13
CA ILE A 196 -18.54 -6.41 -1.32
C ILE A 196 -19.53 -6.24 -0.16
N ALA A 197 -19.81 -5.00 0.26
CA ALA A 197 -20.70 -4.69 1.37
C ALA A 197 -22.19 -4.68 0.96
N ASP A 198 -22.48 -4.49 -0.33
CA ASP A 198 -23.81 -4.54 -0.96
C ASP A 198 -24.18 -5.97 -1.40
#